data_AF-A0A5N9AE30-F1
#
_entry.id   AF-A0A5N9AE30-F1
#
_cell.length_a   1.000
_cell.length_b   1.000
_cell.length_c   1.000
_cell.angle_alpha   90.00
_cell.angle_beta   90.00
_cell.angle_gamma   90.00
#
_symmetry.space_group_name_H-M   'P 1'
#
loop_
_entity.id
_entity.type
_entity.pdbx_description
1 polymer ?
#
loop_
_entity_poly.entity_id
_entity_poly.type
_entity_poly.pdbx_seq_one_letter_code
_entity_poly.pdbx_strand_id
1 'polypeptide(L)'
;MRLYWRTRKMGLDLVVENDEKDIFIVGGVRETKRGIEALAKTTGYDPSRAIKGLESVDQGKIFVENFQPWLEFFPGEDLNIELE
;
A
#
# COMPACT_ATOMS: atom_id res chain seq x y z
N MET A 1 -13.23 3.25 10.12
CA MET A 1 -12.04 2.67 9.42
C MET A 1 -10.92 3.69 9.29
N ARG A 2 -9.66 3.25 9.32
CA ARG A 2 -8.45 4.08 9.21
C ARG A 2 -7.54 3.55 8.11
N LEU A 3 -6.90 4.42 7.34
CA LEU A 3 -5.94 4.07 6.30
C LEU A 3 -4.60 4.74 6.61
N TYR A 4 -3.55 3.96 6.83
CA TYR A 4 -2.24 4.50 7.22
C TYR A 4 -1.07 3.61 6.77
N TRP A 5 0.11 4.21 6.69
CA TRP A 5 1.36 3.49 6.46
C TRP A 5 1.90 2.93 7.78
N ARG A 6 2.31 1.66 7.76
CA ARG A 6 2.88 0.97 8.93
C ARG A 6 4.27 0.43 8.63
N THR A 7 5.24 0.82 9.44
CA THR A 7 6.62 0.33 9.37
C THR A 7 6.72 -1.16 9.65
N ARG A 8 7.54 -1.85 8.84
CA ARG A 8 7.95 -3.24 9.05
C ARG A 8 9.45 -3.38 8.81
N LYS A 9 10.01 -4.54 9.15
CA LYS A 9 11.46 -4.83 9.11
C LYS A 9 12.17 -4.46 7.80
N MET A 10 11.48 -4.47 6.65
CA MET A 10 12.07 -4.20 5.34
C MET A 10 11.16 -3.31 4.46
N GLY A 11 10.54 -2.29 5.05
CA GLY A 11 9.72 -1.32 4.32
C GLY A 11 8.45 -0.90 5.06
N LEU A 12 7.38 -0.67 4.30
CA LEU A 12 6.10 -0.16 4.77
C LEU A 12 4.94 -0.98 4.20
N ASP A 13 3.94 -1.28 5.01
CA ASP A 13 2.65 -1.80 4.54
C ASP A 13 1.64 -0.64 4.54
N LEU A 14 0.82 -0.55 3.48
CA LEU A 14 -0.37 0.29 3.49
C LEU A 14 -1.52 -0.52 4.09
N VAL A 15 -2.05 -0.03 5.21
CA VAL A 15 -2.97 -0.77 6.07
C VAL A 15 -4.30 -0.04 6.14
N VAL A 16 -5.38 -0.82 5.99
CA VAL A 16 -6.72 -0.44 6.43
C VAL A 16 -7.02 -1.15 7.75
N GLU A 17 -7.37 -0.40 8.78
CA GLU A 17 -7.83 -0.91 10.08
C GLU A 17 -9.32 -0.62 10.25
N ASN A 18 -10.12 -1.65 10.54
CA ASN A 18 -11.55 -1.48 10.82
C ASN A 18 -11.81 -1.11 12.29
N ASP A 19 -13.06 -0.88 12.63
CA ASP A 19 -13.44 -0.46 14.00
C ASP A 19 -13.29 -1.61 15.02
N GLU A 20 -13.23 -2.87 14.56
CA GLU A 20 -12.96 -4.07 15.36
C GLU A 20 -11.45 -4.36 15.54
N LYS A 21 -10.57 -3.48 15.04
CA LYS A 21 -9.10 -3.63 15.05
C LYS A 21 -8.55 -4.72 14.12
N ASP A 22 -9.34 -5.22 13.18
CA ASP A 22 -8.84 -6.06 12.09
C ASP A 22 -7.98 -5.23 11.13
N ILE A 23 -6.87 -5.83 10.71
CA ILE A 23 -5.86 -5.21 9.84
C ILE A 23 -5.91 -5.86 8.45
N PHE A 24 -6.12 -5.02 7.44
CA PHE A 24 -6.07 -5.39 6.03
C PHE A 24 -4.89 -4.71 5.35
N ILE A 25 -3.92 -5.48 4.88
CA ILE A 25 -2.85 -4.96 4.04
C ILE A 25 -3.37 -4.85 2.60
N VAL A 26 -3.41 -3.63 2.08
CA VAL A 26 -3.92 -3.28 0.74
C VAL A 26 -2.80 -2.87 -0.22
N GLY A 27 -1.59 -2.66 0.29
CA GLY A 27 -0.41 -2.38 -0.53
C GLY A 27 0.85 -2.36 0.31
N GLY A 28 1.98 -2.05 -0.31
CA GLY A 28 3.24 -1.97 0.41
C GLY A 28 4.42 -1.55 -0.45
N VAL A 29 5.46 -1.11 0.22
CA VAL A 29 6.76 -0.76 -0.33
C VAL A 29 7.81 -1.55 0.42
N ARG A 30 8.74 -2.19 -0.29
CA ARG A 30 9.78 -3.00 0.33
C ARG A 30 11.15 -2.77 -0.27
N GLU A 31 12.16 -2.89 0.59
CA GLU A 31 13.55 -2.91 0.18
C GLU A 31 13.95 -4.28 -0.35
N THR A 32 14.67 -4.30 -1.47
CA THR A 32 15.23 -5.51 -2.07
C THR A 32 16.70 -5.29 -2.43
N LYS A 33 17.42 -6.39 -2.72
CA LYS A 33 18.80 -6.32 -3.21
C LYS A 33 18.96 -5.57 -4.54
N ARG A 34 17.86 -5.31 -5.26
CA ARG A 34 17.84 -4.66 -6.58
C ARG A 34 17.16 -3.29 -6.55
N GLY A 35 17.05 -2.67 -5.38
CA GLY A 35 16.33 -1.42 -5.17
C GLY A 35 14.97 -1.63 -4.50
N ILE A 36 14.10 -0.63 -4.59
CA ILE A 36 12.79 -0.63 -3.96
C ILE A 36 11.74 -1.28 -4.88
N GLU A 37 10.83 -2.04 -4.28
CA GLU A 37 9.65 -2.59 -4.95
C GLU A 37 8.40 -2.05 -4.28
N ALA A 38 7.43 -1.61 -5.09
CA ALA A 38 6.12 -1.18 -4.65
C ALA A 38 5.05 -2.10 -5.24
N LEU A 39 4.05 -2.43 -4.42
CA LEU A 39 2.99 -3.37 -4.73
C LEU A 39 1.65 -2.87 -4.19
N ALA A 40 0.67 -2.80 -5.07
CA ALA A 40 -0.73 -2.61 -4.76
C ALA A 40 -1.44 -3.97 -4.79
N LYS A 41 -2.31 -4.22 -3.82
CA LYS A 41 -3.11 -5.45 -3.78
C LYS A 41 -4.33 -5.27 -4.67
N THR A 42 -4.68 -6.32 -5.40
CA THR A 42 -5.84 -6.38 -6.29
C THR A 42 -6.58 -7.71 -6.09
N THR A 43 -7.88 -7.78 -6.38
CA THR A 43 -8.64 -9.05 -6.33
C THR A 43 -8.34 -9.94 -7.53
N GLY A 44 -7.93 -9.35 -8.65
CA GLY A 44 -7.54 -10.04 -9.89
C GLY A 44 -6.06 -9.92 -10.25
N TYR A 45 -5.71 -10.39 -11.45
CA TYR A 45 -4.40 -10.12 -12.05
C TYR A 45 -4.41 -8.73 -12.70
N ASP A 46 -3.56 -7.84 -12.20
CA ASP A 46 -3.26 -6.55 -12.82
C ASP A 46 -1.74 -6.41 -12.93
N PRO A 47 -1.15 -6.34 -14.14
CA PRO A 47 0.28 -6.16 -14.30
C PRO A 47 0.77 -4.77 -13.83
N SER A 48 -0.13 -3.78 -13.77
CA SER A 48 0.16 -2.41 -13.36
C SER A 48 0.22 -2.25 -11.84
N ARG A 49 -0.13 -3.29 -11.07
CA ARG A 49 -0.16 -3.24 -9.60
C ARG A 49 1.23 -3.25 -8.95
N ALA A 50 2.30 -3.47 -9.70
CA ALA A 50 3.63 -3.64 -9.14
C ALA A 50 4.70 -2.98 -10.00
N ILE A 51 5.65 -2.30 -9.35
CA ILE A 51 6.85 -1.77 -9.97
C ILE A 51 8.08 -2.11 -9.13
N LYS A 52 9.23 -2.32 -9.79
CA LYS A 52 10.48 -2.74 -9.17
C LYS A 52 11.63 -1.84 -9.61
N GLY A 53 12.67 -1.77 -8.80
CA GLY A 53 13.88 -1.01 -9.12
C GLY A 53 13.72 0.49 -8.89
N LEU A 54 12.77 0.89 -8.03
CA LEU A 54 12.63 2.28 -7.61
C LEU A 54 13.82 2.71 -6.76
N GLU A 55 14.13 4.01 -6.78
CA GLU A 55 15.29 4.58 -6.10
C GLU A 55 15.02 4.91 -4.63
N SER A 56 13.76 5.05 -4.24
CA SER A 56 13.38 5.43 -2.87
C SER A 56 12.05 4.83 -2.42
N VAL A 57 11.87 4.78 -1.09
CA VAL A 57 10.61 4.37 -0.47
C VAL A 57 9.49 5.35 -0.81
N ASP A 58 9.77 6.65 -0.87
CA ASP A 58 8.78 7.68 -1.21
C ASP A 58 8.21 7.52 -2.62
N GLN A 59 9.05 7.21 -3.61
CA GLN A 59 8.57 6.85 -4.96
C GLN A 59 7.62 5.64 -4.91
N GLY A 60 7.94 4.67 -4.06
CA GLY A 60 7.08 3.50 -3.87
C GLY A 60 5.74 3.85 -3.21
N LYS A 61 5.74 4.75 -2.22
CA LYS A 61 4.51 5.22 -1.57
C LYS A 61 3.63 5.91 -2.61
N ILE A 62 4.16 6.91 -3.32
CA ILE A 62 3.44 7.65 -4.37
C ILE A 62 2.79 6.70 -5.38
N PHE A 63 3.51 5.65 -5.80
CA PHE A 63 2.94 4.65 -6.70
C PHE A 63 1.72 3.93 -6.11
N VAL A 64 1.81 3.43 -4.87
CA VAL A 64 0.71 2.71 -4.21
C VAL A 64 -0.46 3.66 -3.93
N GLU A 65 -0.18 4.89 -3.52
CA GLU A 65 -1.19 5.91 -3.22
C GLU A 65 -1.97 6.30 -4.48
N ASN A 66 -1.28 6.51 -5.60
CA ASN A 66 -1.93 6.80 -6.89
C ASN A 66 -2.74 5.63 -7.43
N PHE A 67 -2.34 4.39 -7.13
CA PHE A 67 -3.10 3.20 -7.53
C PHE A 67 -4.40 3.04 -6.73
N GLN A 68 -4.47 3.59 -5.52
CA GLN A 68 -5.64 3.55 -4.63
C GLN A 68 -6.20 2.12 -4.38
N PRO A 69 -5.38 1.12 -4.01
CA PRO A 69 -5.82 -0.27 -3.94
C PRO A 69 -6.91 -0.56 -2.91
N TRP A 70 -7.09 0.29 -1.91
CA TRP A 70 -8.15 0.11 -0.90
C TRP A 70 -9.56 0.23 -1.50
N LEU A 71 -9.74 0.99 -2.60
CA LEU A 71 -11.04 1.19 -3.24
C LEU A 71 -11.65 -0.13 -3.75
N GLU A 72 -10.82 -1.10 -4.12
CA GLU A 72 -11.28 -2.40 -4.61
C GLU A 72 -11.84 -3.29 -3.49
N PHE A 73 -11.30 -3.16 -2.27
CA PHE A 73 -11.69 -3.97 -1.12
C PHE A 73 -12.74 -3.30 -0.23
N PHE A 74 -12.78 -1.96 -0.23
CA PHE A 74 -13.67 -1.14 0.60
C PHE A 74 -14.41 -0.10 -0.27
N PRO A 75 -15.22 -0.54 -1.25
CA PRO A 75 -15.92 0.38 -2.13
C PRO A 75 -16.97 1.18 -1.34
N GLY A 76 -16.99 2.50 -1.54
CA GLY A 76 -17.93 3.42 -0.89
C GLY A 76 -17.45 4.02 0.43
N GLU A 77 -16.33 3.53 0.98
CA GLU A 77 -15.68 4.14 2.14
C GLU A 77 -14.80 5.32 1.72
N ASP A 78 -14.96 6.48 2.37
CA ASP A 78 -14.10 7.66 2.15
C ASP A 78 -12.81 7.53 2.98
N LEU A 79 -11.93 6.64 2.55
CA LEU A 79 -10.63 6.40 3.18
C LEU A 79 -9.58 7.36 2.62
N ASN A 80 -9.07 8.21 3.52
CA ASN A 80 -7.93 9.08 3.26
C ASN A 80 -6.71 8.58 4.05
N ILE A 81 -5.53 8.65 3.44
CA ILE A 81 -4.29 8.24 4.09
C ILE A 81 -3.99 9.24 5.20
N GLU A 82 -3.89 8.74 6.43
CA GLU A 82 -3.47 9.54 7.57
C GLU A 82 -2.01 9.95 7.39
N LEU A 83 -1.77 11.27 7.39
CA LEU A 83 -0.42 11.83 7.45
C LEU A 83 0.09 11.69 8.89
N GLU A 84 1.29 11.13 9.06
CA GLU A 84 2.00 11.07 10.36
C GLU A 84 2.26 12.47 10.94
#